data_AF-A0A5M9J8X7-F1
#
_entry.id   AF-A0A5M9J8X7-F1
#
_cell.length_a   1.000
_cell.length_b   1.000
_cell.length_c   1.000
_cell.angle_alpha   90.00
_cell.angle_beta   90.00
_cell.angle_gamma   90.00
#
_symmetry.space_group_name_H-M   'P 1'
#
loop_
_entity.id
_entity.type
_entity.pdbx_description
1 polymer ?
#
loop_
_entity_poly.entity_id
_entity_poly.type
_entity_poly.pdbx_seq_one_letter_code
_entity_poly.pdbx_strand_id
1 'polypeptide(L)'
;MGLFHIRVPDSPNDFMLLNPTGMPHEKSGWQDQGMKTYRCFDKTSDWWFCGTCGVRPFAVGLDLRNGENRKVNLRETGVTEVNGKEVREGEREVWMCPKEGKGVDGKTVEWEEGKTGYLSVNATALEAGQEGCDLREWHEKGWINYLDCLDRKEENRLGRPWRGGMY
;
A
#
# COMPACT_ATOMS: atom_id res chain seq x y z
N MET A 1 10.29 -5.13 -12.87
CA MET A 1 9.27 -4.35 -12.12
C MET A 1 9.95 -3.70 -10.93
N GLY A 2 10.13 -2.38 -10.95
CA GLY A 2 10.63 -1.66 -9.78
C GLY A 2 9.55 -1.56 -8.70
N LEU A 3 9.94 -1.59 -7.42
CA LEU A 3 9.07 -1.14 -6.35
C LEU A 3 9.82 -0.14 -5.52
N PHE A 4 9.34 1.11 -5.49
CA PHE A 4 9.86 2.09 -4.56
C PHE A 4 8.92 2.11 -3.37
N HIS A 5 9.28 1.36 -2.34
CA HIS A 5 8.42 1.17 -1.19
C HIS A 5 8.37 2.43 -0.31
N ILE A 6 7.16 2.97 -0.14
CA ILE A 6 6.84 3.92 0.90
C ILE A 6 6.14 3.15 2.02
N ARG A 7 6.67 3.31 3.24
CA ARG A 7 6.03 2.82 4.47
C ARG A 7 5.14 3.92 5.03
N VAL A 8 3.89 3.56 5.30
CA VAL A 8 2.96 4.44 5.99
C VAL A 8 3.19 4.29 7.50
N PRO A 9 3.31 5.36 8.29
CA PRO A 9 3.54 5.27 9.73
C PRO A 9 2.45 4.51 10.49
N ASP A 10 1.18 4.73 10.13
CA ASP A 10 0.01 4.05 10.70
C ASP A 10 -0.93 3.61 9.57
N SER A 11 -0.62 2.47 8.92
CA SER A 11 -1.42 2.01 7.77
C SER A 11 -2.92 1.85 8.06
N PRO A 12 -3.36 1.38 9.25
CA PRO A 12 -4.78 1.29 9.58
C PRO A 12 -5.52 2.62 9.61
N ASN A 13 -4.85 3.76 9.83
CA ASN A 13 -5.49 5.07 9.90
C ASN A 13 -5.15 5.98 8.71
N ASP A 14 -3.97 5.84 8.13
CA ASP A 14 -3.41 6.77 7.13
C ASP A 14 -3.58 6.29 5.68
N PHE A 15 -4.06 5.05 5.46
CA PHE A 15 -4.31 4.52 4.13
C PHE A 15 -5.76 4.09 3.94
N MET A 16 -6.35 4.54 2.83
CA MET A 16 -7.67 4.12 2.37
C MET A 16 -7.66 3.85 0.88
N LEU A 17 -8.28 2.75 0.45
CA LEU A 17 -8.49 2.45 -0.95
C LEU A 17 -9.90 2.89 -1.35
N LEU A 18 -9.99 3.91 -2.19
CA LEU A 18 -11.26 4.47 -2.67
C LEU A 18 -11.86 3.64 -3.81
N ASN A 19 -11.01 3.05 -4.64
CA ASN A 19 -11.39 2.15 -5.73
C ASN A 19 -10.25 1.15 -5.99
N PRO A 20 -10.55 -0.09 -6.41
CA PRO A 20 -11.88 -0.71 -6.49
C PRO A 20 -12.58 -0.81 -5.12
N THR A 21 -13.90 -1.00 -5.13
CA THR A 21 -14.72 -1.13 -3.90
C THR A 21 -14.91 -2.59 -3.51
N GLY A 22 -15.41 -2.83 -2.29
CA GLY A 22 -15.61 -4.18 -1.76
C GLY A 22 -14.28 -4.84 -1.36
N MET A 23 -14.29 -6.18 -1.25
CA MET A 23 -13.16 -6.94 -0.72
C MET A 23 -12.27 -7.54 -1.84
N PRO A 24 -10.95 -7.67 -1.63
CA PRO A 24 -9.98 -8.07 -2.66
C PRO A 24 -10.23 -9.43 -3.33
N HIS A 25 -10.67 -10.43 -2.57
CA HIS A 25 -10.76 -11.84 -3.00
C HIS A 25 -12.20 -12.36 -3.02
N GLU A 26 -13.18 -11.48 -2.89
CA GLU A 26 -14.60 -11.84 -2.96
C GLU A 26 -15.16 -11.66 -4.37
N LYS A 27 -16.29 -12.32 -4.63
CA LYS A 27 -17.03 -12.14 -5.87
C LYS A 27 -17.48 -10.68 -6.00
N SER A 28 -17.34 -10.10 -7.18
CA SER A 28 -17.56 -8.66 -7.45
C SER A 28 -16.58 -7.73 -6.74
N GLY A 29 -15.50 -8.28 -6.16
CA GLY A 29 -14.43 -7.56 -5.50
C GLY A 29 -13.42 -6.96 -6.47
N TRP A 30 -12.20 -6.71 -5.97
CA TRP A 30 -11.18 -5.96 -6.71
C TRP A 30 -10.77 -6.62 -8.02
N GLN A 31 -10.68 -7.95 -8.03
CA GLN A 31 -10.23 -8.70 -9.20
C GLN A 31 -11.22 -8.62 -10.38
N ASP A 32 -12.51 -8.58 -10.06
CA ASP A 32 -13.60 -8.41 -11.03
C ASP A 32 -13.71 -6.97 -11.53
N GLN A 33 -13.21 -6.01 -10.74
CA GLN A 33 -13.13 -4.59 -11.07
C GLN A 33 -11.81 -4.20 -11.78
N GLY A 34 -11.02 -5.20 -12.22
CA GLY A 34 -9.85 -4.98 -13.06
C GLY A 34 -8.50 -4.93 -12.35
N MET A 35 -8.46 -5.01 -11.00
CA MET A 35 -7.21 -5.25 -10.30
C MET A 35 -6.78 -6.71 -10.49
N LYS A 36 -5.48 -6.97 -10.38
CA LYS A 36 -4.88 -8.30 -10.39
C LYS A 36 -3.88 -8.37 -9.24
N THR A 37 -3.60 -9.57 -8.76
CA THR A 37 -2.61 -9.79 -7.70
C THR A 37 -1.59 -10.82 -8.17
N TYR A 38 -0.37 -10.61 -7.75
CA TYR A 38 0.66 -11.63 -7.77
C TYR A 38 0.99 -12.00 -6.31
N ARG A 39 1.16 -13.29 -6.02
CA ARG A 39 1.56 -13.79 -4.70
C ARG A 39 2.84 -14.59 -4.85
N CYS A 40 3.91 -14.20 -4.14
CA CYS A 40 5.17 -14.93 -4.12
C CYS A 40 5.21 -15.95 -2.97
N PHE A 41 5.99 -17.02 -3.15
CA PHE A 41 6.41 -17.94 -2.09
C PHE A 41 5.24 -18.40 -1.21
N ASP A 42 5.28 -18.08 0.08
CA ASP A 42 4.31 -18.52 1.10
C ASP A 42 2.92 -17.88 0.95
N LYS A 43 2.70 -17.08 -0.10
CA LYS A 43 1.41 -16.44 -0.42
C LYS A 43 0.87 -15.56 0.71
N THR A 44 1.76 -15.06 1.56
CA THR A 44 1.45 -14.17 2.70
C THR A 44 1.34 -12.71 2.28
N SER A 45 1.76 -12.35 1.06
CA SER A 45 1.69 -10.99 0.52
C SER A 45 0.95 -10.97 -0.81
N ASP A 46 0.01 -10.04 -0.94
CA ASP A 46 -0.68 -9.67 -2.15
C ASP A 46 -0.01 -8.44 -2.78
N TRP A 47 0.55 -8.63 -3.98
CA TRP A 47 1.12 -7.56 -4.79
C TRP A 47 0.09 -7.11 -5.82
N TRP A 48 -0.68 -6.08 -5.49
CA TRP A 48 -1.82 -5.61 -6.27
C TRP A 48 -1.42 -4.70 -7.42
N PHE A 49 -1.88 -4.98 -8.64
CA PHE A 49 -1.61 -4.17 -9.82
C PHE A 49 -2.86 -4.01 -10.71
N CYS A 50 -2.91 -2.91 -11.46
CA CYS A 50 -3.97 -2.69 -12.45
C CYS A 50 -3.79 -3.64 -13.64
N GLY A 51 -4.83 -4.42 -13.96
CA GLY A 51 -4.81 -5.36 -15.08
C GLY A 51 -4.74 -4.69 -16.47
N THR A 52 -4.99 -3.39 -16.54
CA THR A 52 -4.94 -2.61 -17.81
C THR A 52 -3.58 -1.98 -18.04
N CYS A 53 -3.07 -1.19 -17.10
CA CYS A 53 -1.80 -0.46 -17.27
C CYS A 53 -0.58 -1.14 -16.63
N GLY A 54 -0.79 -2.20 -15.83
CA GLY A 54 0.29 -2.91 -15.15
C GLY A 54 0.91 -2.16 -13.97
N VAL A 55 0.45 -0.95 -13.65
CA VAL A 55 0.93 -0.19 -12.49
C VAL A 55 0.56 -0.94 -11.21
N ARG A 56 1.54 -1.11 -10.33
CA ARG A 56 1.38 -1.67 -8.98
C ARG A 56 1.32 -0.51 -7.97
N PRO A 57 0.14 -0.10 -7.50
CA PRO A 57 0.02 1.03 -6.58
C PRO A 57 0.42 0.69 -5.15
N PHE A 58 0.16 -0.54 -4.68
CA PHE A 58 0.47 -0.94 -3.30
C PHE A 58 0.59 -2.46 -3.16
N ALA A 59 1.03 -2.90 -1.98
CA ALA A 59 1.06 -4.30 -1.57
C ALA A 59 0.60 -4.43 -0.12
N VAL A 60 -0.08 -5.53 0.19
CA VAL A 60 -0.54 -5.85 1.56
C VAL A 60 -0.13 -7.27 1.93
N GLY A 61 0.11 -7.55 3.21
CA GLY A 61 0.54 -8.88 3.60
C GLY A 61 0.52 -9.16 5.10
N LEU A 62 1.15 -10.28 5.46
CA LEU A 62 1.23 -10.85 6.80
C LEU A 62 -0.12 -11.41 7.28
N ASP A 63 -0.40 -11.26 8.57
CA ASP A 63 -1.54 -11.87 9.24
C ASP A 63 -2.86 -11.18 8.88
N LEU A 64 -2.84 -9.86 8.73
CA LEU A 64 -4.03 -9.02 8.56
C LEU A 64 -4.27 -8.53 7.12
N ARG A 65 -3.93 -9.36 6.12
CA ARG A 65 -3.90 -8.96 4.69
C ARG A 65 -5.24 -8.70 4.01
N ASN A 66 -6.36 -9.14 4.58
CA ASN A 66 -7.68 -9.01 3.93
C ASN A 66 -8.27 -7.60 4.07
N GLY A 67 -7.83 -6.83 5.07
CA GLY A 67 -8.42 -5.54 5.40
C GLY A 67 -9.85 -5.63 5.87
N GLU A 68 -10.49 -4.47 5.90
CA GLU A 68 -11.90 -4.32 6.23
C GLU A 68 -12.50 -3.12 5.51
N ASN A 69 -13.81 -3.17 5.28
CA ASN A 69 -14.55 -2.02 4.80
C ASN A 69 -14.97 -1.14 5.97
N ARG A 70 -14.73 0.16 5.85
CA ARG A 70 -15.19 1.18 6.80
C ARG A 70 -15.97 2.26 6.10
N LYS A 71 -16.95 2.81 6.81
CA LYS A 71 -17.62 4.04 6.41
C LYS A 71 -16.80 5.23 6.87
N VAL A 72 -16.46 6.11 5.93
CA VAL A 72 -15.62 7.29 6.19
C VAL A 72 -16.25 8.50 5.51
N ASN A 73 -16.29 9.63 6.21
CA ASN A 73 -16.60 10.92 5.60
C ASN A 73 -15.35 11.46 4.91
N LEU A 74 -15.28 11.34 3.58
CA LEU A 74 -14.09 11.74 2.80
C LEU A 74 -13.78 13.24 2.89
N ARG A 75 -14.77 14.11 3.16
CA ARG A 75 -14.50 15.55 3.31
C ARG A 75 -13.73 15.84 4.60
N GLU A 76 -13.98 15.07 5.67
CA GLU A 76 -13.27 15.20 6.94
C GLU A 76 -11.80 14.75 6.83
N THR A 77 -11.46 13.95 5.82
CA THR A 77 -10.09 13.50 5.55
C THR A 77 -9.33 14.42 4.58
N GLY A 78 -9.95 15.50 4.11
CA GLY A 78 -9.38 16.43 3.14
C GLY A 78 -9.47 15.99 1.68
N VAL A 79 -10.13 14.87 1.38
CA VAL A 79 -10.35 14.40 0.00
C VAL A 79 -11.56 15.13 -0.60
N THR A 80 -11.32 15.98 -1.60
CA THR A 80 -12.35 16.81 -2.25
C THR A 80 -12.85 16.26 -3.57
N GLU A 81 -12.08 15.41 -4.25
CA GLU A 81 -12.40 14.83 -5.55
C GLU A 81 -12.01 13.35 -5.63
N VAL A 82 -12.83 12.53 -6.30
CA VAL A 82 -12.48 11.15 -6.65
C VAL A 82 -12.89 10.87 -8.09
N ASN A 83 -11.95 10.41 -8.93
CA ASN A 83 -12.17 10.11 -10.35
C ASN A 83 -12.78 11.29 -11.14
N GLY A 84 -12.30 12.52 -10.94
CA GLY A 84 -12.82 13.70 -11.65
C GLY A 84 -14.18 14.20 -11.15
N LYS A 85 -14.66 13.71 -10.00
CA LYS A 85 -15.97 14.06 -9.44
C LYS A 85 -15.81 14.56 -8.01
N GLU A 86 -16.45 15.69 -7.72
CA GLU A 86 -16.48 16.25 -6.38
C GLU A 86 -17.09 15.26 -5.38
N VAL A 87 -16.45 15.13 -4.22
CA VAL A 87 -16.92 14.32 -3.11
C VAL A 87 -18.20 14.93 -2.55
N ARG A 88 -19.32 14.19 -2.63
CA ARG A 88 -20.59 14.60 -2.02
C ARG A 88 -20.53 14.49 -0.50
N GLU A 89 -21.40 15.22 0.18
CA GLU A 89 -21.60 15.05 1.62
C GLU A 89 -22.08 13.62 1.96
N GLY A 90 -21.61 13.10 3.10
CA GLY A 90 -22.00 11.80 3.63
C GLY A 90 -20.86 10.79 3.71
N GLU A 91 -21.17 9.65 4.32
CA GLU A 91 -20.21 8.54 4.46
C GLU A 91 -20.11 7.73 3.17
N ARG A 92 -18.88 7.32 2.85
CA ARG A 92 -18.59 6.35 1.78
C ARG A 92 -17.91 5.13 2.38
N GLU A 93 -18.29 3.95 1.88
CA GLU A 93 -17.56 2.73 2.18
C GLU A 93 -16.24 2.69 1.42
N VAL A 94 -15.15 2.51 2.15
CA VAL A 94 -13.77 2.40 1.64
C VAL A 94 -13.09 1.22 2.30
N TRP A 95 -12.09 0.65 1.62
CA TRP A 95 -11.27 -0.40 2.23
C TRP A 95 -10.10 0.20 2.99
N MET A 96 -9.78 -0.34 4.16
CA MET A 96 -8.65 0.07 5.00
C MET A 96 -7.95 -1.16 5.61
N CYS A 97 -6.69 -0.98 6.02
CA CYS A 97 -6.01 -1.97 6.86
C CYS A 97 -6.73 -2.05 8.22
N PRO A 98 -6.97 -3.25 8.78
CA PRO A 98 -7.70 -3.39 10.02
C PRO A 98 -6.79 -3.05 11.21
N LYS A 99 -7.37 -2.64 12.34
CA LYS A 99 -6.59 -2.42 13.59
C LYS A 99 -6.29 -3.73 14.33
N GLU A 100 -7.17 -4.71 14.18
CA GLU A 100 -7.04 -6.05 14.71
C GLU A 100 -7.81 -7.03 13.81
N GLY A 101 -7.53 -8.32 13.93
CA GLY A 101 -8.28 -9.33 13.19
C GLY A 101 -7.77 -10.72 13.45
N LYS A 102 -8.27 -11.67 12.66
CA LYS A 102 -7.82 -13.07 12.72
C LYS A 102 -6.56 -13.23 11.88
N GLY A 103 -5.44 -13.58 12.52
CA GLY A 103 -4.20 -13.91 11.84
C GLY A 103 -4.26 -15.25 11.13
N VAL A 104 -3.16 -15.65 10.48
CA VAL A 104 -3.13 -16.89 9.68
C VAL A 104 -3.38 -18.14 10.52
N ASP A 105 -3.03 -18.11 11.81
CA ASP A 105 -3.28 -19.18 12.78
C ASP A 105 -4.69 -19.16 13.40
N GLY A 106 -5.55 -18.23 12.97
CA GLY A 106 -6.91 -18.06 13.48
C GLY A 106 -7.02 -17.35 14.83
N LYS A 107 -5.91 -16.91 15.44
CA LYS A 107 -5.95 -16.12 16.68
C LYS A 107 -6.21 -14.65 16.36
N THR A 108 -6.81 -13.96 17.32
CA THR A 108 -6.91 -12.51 17.24
C THR A 108 -5.52 -11.91 17.44
N VAL A 109 -5.11 -11.03 16.53
CA VAL A 109 -3.86 -10.26 16.60
C VAL A 109 -4.16 -8.81 16.26
N GLU A 110 -3.40 -7.90 16.88
CA GLU A 110 -3.44 -6.47 16.57
C GLU A 110 -2.50 -6.15 15.39
N TRP A 111 -2.77 -5.06 14.68
CA TRP A 111 -1.90 -4.57 13.61
C TRP A 111 -0.64 -3.94 14.18
N GLU A 112 0.50 -4.52 13.85
CA GLU A 112 1.82 -4.00 14.12
C GLU A 112 2.61 -3.93 12.80
N GLU A 113 3.04 -2.72 12.44
CA GLU A 113 3.74 -2.42 11.18
C GLU A 113 4.95 -3.33 10.99
N GLY A 114 4.91 -4.10 9.90
CA GLY A 114 5.99 -5.02 9.52
C GLY A 114 6.05 -6.31 10.32
N LYS A 115 5.18 -6.53 11.32
CA LYS A 115 5.16 -7.77 12.12
C LYS A 115 3.91 -8.62 11.90
N THR A 116 2.73 -8.06 12.14
CA THR A 116 1.43 -8.72 11.92
C THR A 116 0.68 -8.11 10.74
N GLY A 117 1.00 -6.86 10.39
CA GLY A 117 0.43 -6.14 9.25
C GLY A 117 1.50 -5.54 8.36
N TYR A 118 1.30 -5.63 7.05
CA TYR A 118 2.19 -5.01 6.08
C TYR A 118 1.36 -4.26 5.05
N LEU A 119 1.66 -2.97 4.86
CA LEU A 119 1.26 -2.19 3.71
C LEU A 119 2.50 -1.48 3.15
N SER A 120 2.64 -1.46 1.83
CA SER A 120 3.59 -0.55 1.18
C SER A 120 2.95 0.08 -0.04
N VAL A 121 3.09 1.39 -0.17
CA VAL A 121 2.67 2.15 -1.36
C VAL A 121 3.86 2.28 -2.30
N ASN A 122 3.60 2.23 -3.60
CA ASN A 122 4.64 2.43 -4.60
C ASN A 122 4.79 3.93 -4.89
N ALA A 123 5.97 4.49 -4.61
CA ALA A 123 6.24 5.92 -4.82
C ALA A 123 6.00 6.36 -6.26
N THR A 124 6.25 5.48 -7.23
CA THR A 124 6.06 5.80 -8.65
C THR A 124 4.59 5.86 -9.07
N ALA A 125 3.65 5.53 -8.18
CA ALA A 125 2.21 5.62 -8.40
C ALA A 125 1.57 6.79 -7.65
N LEU A 126 2.36 7.58 -6.90
CA LEU A 126 1.87 8.82 -6.29
C LEU A 126 1.63 9.88 -7.35
N GLU A 127 0.65 10.75 -7.10
CA GLU A 127 0.33 11.85 -8.00
C GLU A 127 1.49 12.85 -8.04
N ALA A 128 1.83 13.30 -9.26
CA ALA A 128 2.93 14.22 -9.43
C ALA A 128 2.55 15.62 -8.92
N GLY A 129 3.45 16.28 -8.20
CA GLY A 129 3.21 17.63 -7.69
C GLY A 129 2.37 17.71 -6.43
N GLN A 130 2.01 16.58 -5.81
CA GLN A 130 1.51 16.57 -4.45
C GLN A 130 2.55 17.15 -3.49
N GLU A 131 2.12 17.97 -2.53
CA GLU A 131 3.01 18.57 -1.52
C GLU A 131 3.80 17.47 -0.79
N GLY A 132 5.12 17.65 -0.70
CA GLY A 132 6.04 16.68 -0.09
C GLY A 132 6.40 15.48 -0.97
N CYS A 133 5.84 15.34 -2.16
CA CYS A 133 6.11 14.24 -3.09
C CYS A 133 7.03 14.66 -4.26
N ASP A 134 8.30 14.99 -3.95
CA ASP A 134 9.37 15.19 -4.94
C ASP A 134 10.48 14.16 -4.74
N LEU A 135 10.58 13.20 -5.68
CA LEU A 135 11.58 12.13 -5.61
C LEU A 135 13.02 12.66 -5.72
N ARG A 136 13.23 13.82 -6.35
CA ARG A 136 14.55 14.47 -6.41
C ARG A 136 14.93 14.99 -5.03
N GLU A 137 14.00 15.64 -4.35
CA GLU A 137 14.19 16.12 -2.99
C GLU A 137 14.51 14.96 -2.05
N TRP A 138 13.75 13.86 -2.12
CA TRP A 138 13.99 12.68 -1.28
C TRP A 138 15.38 12.08 -1.53
N HIS A 139 15.82 12.05 -2.79
CA HIS A 139 17.16 11.60 -3.14
C HIS A 139 18.25 12.55 -2.61
N GLU A 140 18.13 13.85 -2.87
CA GLU A 140 19.12 14.87 -2.47
C GLU A 140 19.26 15.00 -0.96
N LYS A 141 18.16 14.84 -0.22
CA LYS A 141 18.17 14.80 1.25
C LYS A 141 18.60 13.45 1.83
N GLY A 142 18.82 12.44 0.98
CA GLY A 142 19.28 11.12 1.39
C GLY A 142 18.24 10.30 2.14
N TRP A 143 16.95 10.54 1.92
CA TRP A 143 15.84 9.88 2.63
C TRP A 143 15.49 8.49 2.08
N ILE A 144 16.08 8.11 0.95
CA ILE A 144 15.84 6.81 0.32
C ILE A 144 16.69 5.74 1.00
N ASN A 145 16.02 4.68 1.47
CA ASN A 145 16.68 3.49 2.01
C ASN A 145 16.93 2.47 0.89
N TYR A 146 18.17 2.02 0.74
CA TYR A 146 18.60 1.11 -0.30
C TYR A 146 18.89 -0.28 0.26
N LEU A 147 18.34 -1.29 -0.41
CA LEU A 147 18.43 -2.69 -0.01
C LEU A 147 19.43 -3.42 -0.91
N ASP A 148 20.35 -4.19 -0.32
CA ASP A 148 21.22 -5.10 -1.07
C ASP A 148 20.47 -6.38 -1.46
N CYS A 149 19.56 -6.26 -2.42
CA CYS A 149 18.70 -7.36 -2.84
C CYS A 149 19.44 -8.42 -3.67
N LEU A 150 20.54 -8.04 -4.33
CA LEU A 150 21.33 -8.95 -5.17
C LEU A 150 22.25 -9.84 -4.33
N ASP A 151 23.13 -9.22 -3.53
CA ASP A 151 24.15 -9.97 -2.78
C ASP A 151 23.62 -10.41 -1.40
N ARG A 152 22.64 -9.69 -0.83
CA ARG A 152 22.01 -9.93 0.49
C ARG A 152 23.01 -10.04 1.63
N LYS A 153 24.06 -9.22 1.61
CA LYS A 153 25.12 -9.21 2.62
C LYS A 153 25.10 -7.96 3.46
N GLU A 154 24.75 -6.84 2.85
CA GLU A 154 24.81 -5.54 3.49
C GLU A 154 23.47 -5.20 4.17
N GLU A 155 23.54 -4.42 5.25
CA GLU A 155 22.35 -3.85 5.87
C GLU A 155 21.73 -2.76 5.00
N ASN A 156 20.42 -2.53 5.19
CA ASN A 156 19.72 -1.43 4.54
C ASN A 156 20.34 -0.09 4.96
N ARG A 157 20.55 0.84 4.02
CA ARG A 157 21.13 2.16 4.33
C ARG A 157 20.46 3.32 3.61
N LEU A 158 20.54 4.48 4.24
CA LEU A 158 20.17 5.76 3.65
C LEU A 158 21.28 6.34 2.74
N GLY A 159 20.89 7.26 1.87
CA GLY A 159 21.79 8.15 1.14
C GLY A 159 22.35 7.63 -0.19
N ARG A 160 22.78 6.37 -0.30
CA ARG A 160 23.30 5.84 -1.58
C ARG A 160 23.03 4.35 -1.84
N PRO A 161 22.81 3.93 -3.11
CA PRO A 161 22.61 2.53 -3.47
C PRO A 161 23.81 1.64 -3.10
N TRP A 162 23.55 0.38 -2.76
CA TRP A 162 24.56 -0.68 -2.80
C TRP A 162 24.90 -1.05 -4.25
N ARG A 163 26.01 -1.77 -4.47
CA ARG A 163 26.31 -2.36 -5.79
C ARG A 163 25.15 -3.27 -6.24
N GLY A 164 24.66 -4.11 -5.31
CA GLY A 164 23.47 -4.93 -5.46
C GLY A 164 22.16 -4.21 -5.14
N GLY A 165 22.22 -2.88 -5.01
CA GLY A 165 21.18 -2.04 -4.43
C GLY A 165 20.02 -1.79 -5.37
N MET A 166 18.80 -2.07 -4.89
CA MET A 166 17.59 -1.43 -5.40
C MET A 166 16.94 -0.61 -4.28
N TYR A 167 16.20 0.43 -4.67
CA TYR A 167 15.33 1.19 -3.77
C TYR A 167 14.13 0.35 -3.32
#